data_AF-A0A7S0WS03-F1
#
_entry.id   AF-A0A7S0WS03-F1
#
_cell.length_a   1.000
_cell.length_b   1.000
_cell.length_c   1.000
_cell.angle_alpha   90.00
_cell.angle_beta   90.00
_cell.angle_gamma   90.00
#
_symmetry.space_group_name_H-M   'P 1'
#
loop_
_entity.id
_entity.type
_entity.pdbx_description
1 polymer ?
#
loop_
_entity_poly.entity_id
_entity_poly.type
_entity_poly.pdbx_seq_one_letter_code
_entity_poly.pdbx_strand_id
1 'polypeptide(L)'
;MRPSFVRKGAAAAADPGTRPGLHGQTLISMGLVDMDRLLGGGIPLGSLILLLEDKHSGQHLHLMRYFLAEGVATGHKTMWLAASQPPSGPEAFLPAQAAPSDASSSSTSSSGNGAG
;
A
#
# COMPACT_ATOMS: atom_id res chain seq x y z
N MET A 1 -10.07 33.28 33.69
CA MET A 1 -10.67 32.82 32.42
C MET A 1 -10.02 31.48 32.05
N ARG A 2 -10.79 30.39 32.05
CA ARG A 2 -10.31 29.06 31.62
C ARG A 2 -10.71 28.87 30.15
N PRO A 3 -9.80 28.49 29.24
CA PRO A 3 -10.20 28.12 27.88
C PRO A 3 -11.07 26.86 27.96
N SER A 4 -12.28 26.91 27.38
CA SER A 4 -13.31 25.86 27.50
C SER A 4 -13.39 24.92 26.29
N PHE A 5 -12.44 25.00 25.36
CA PHE A 5 -12.43 24.09 24.22
C PHE A 5 -11.68 22.80 24.56
N VAL A 6 -12.42 21.82 25.09
CA VAL A 6 -11.96 20.43 25.16
C VAL A 6 -12.38 19.76 23.84
N ARG A 7 -11.41 19.33 23.02
CA ARG A 7 -11.69 18.46 21.87
C ARG A 7 -12.18 17.11 22.42
N LYS A 8 -13.49 16.94 22.55
CA LYS A 8 -14.12 15.66 22.90
C LYS A 8 -14.17 14.79 21.66
N GLY A 9 -13.09 14.05 21.47
CA GLY A 9 -12.93 13.09 20.40
C GLY A 9 -11.45 12.82 20.24
N ALA A 10 -11.01 11.59 20.55
CA ALA A 10 -9.77 11.11 19.99
C ALA A 10 -9.83 11.38 18.49
N ALA A 11 -8.78 11.96 17.91
CA ALA A 11 -8.69 12.02 16.45
C ALA A 11 -9.01 10.60 15.95
N ALA A 12 -10.00 10.46 15.06
CA ALA A 12 -10.38 9.16 14.52
C ALA A 12 -9.08 8.44 14.14
N ALA A 13 -8.93 7.19 14.59
CA ALA A 13 -7.73 6.41 14.32
C ALA A 13 -7.47 6.49 12.81
N ALA A 14 -6.37 7.11 12.42
CA ALA A 14 -6.05 7.30 11.02
C ALA A 14 -5.95 5.92 10.37
N ASP A 15 -6.50 5.77 9.16
CA ASP A 15 -6.40 4.51 8.43
C ASP A 15 -4.91 4.11 8.32
N PRO A 16 -4.55 2.82 8.49
CA PRO A 16 -3.18 2.36 8.40
C PRO A 16 -2.50 2.86 7.12
N GLY A 17 -1.24 3.30 7.21
CA GLY A 17 -0.52 3.84 6.05
C GLY A 17 -0.91 5.26 5.63
N THR A 18 -1.85 5.91 6.33
CA THR A 18 -2.19 7.32 6.10
C THR A 18 -1.46 8.26 7.07
N ARG A 19 -1.22 9.49 6.62
CA ARG A 19 -0.53 10.53 7.40
C ARG A 19 -1.24 11.87 7.23
N PRO A 20 -1.26 12.74 8.26
CA PRO A 20 -1.79 14.08 8.11
C PRO A 20 -0.88 14.92 7.22
N GLY A 21 -1.47 15.59 6.23
CA GLY A 21 -0.84 16.56 5.36
C GLY A 21 -1.25 18.00 5.70
N LEU A 22 -0.76 18.94 4.89
CA LEU A 22 -1.14 20.35 5.00
C LEU A 22 -2.62 20.55 4.67
N HIS A 23 -3.22 21.58 5.25
CA HIS A 23 -4.63 21.95 5.00
C HIS A 23 -5.65 20.84 5.28
N GLY A 24 -5.34 19.91 6.19
CA GLY A 24 -6.23 18.80 6.54
C GLY A 24 -6.31 17.71 5.47
N GLN A 25 -5.39 17.69 4.51
CA GLN A 25 -5.28 16.59 3.56
C GLN A 25 -4.80 15.32 4.28
N THR A 26 -5.24 14.17 3.78
CA THR A 26 -4.70 12.88 4.18
C THR A 26 -3.74 12.42 3.09
N LEU A 27 -2.51 12.11 3.47
CA LEU A 27 -1.45 11.66 2.56
C LEU A 27 -1.22 10.15 2.70
N ILE A 28 -0.78 9.53 1.61
CA ILE A 28 -0.20 8.18 1.57
C ILE A 28 1.25 8.26 1.07
N SER A 29 2.05 7.24 1.36
CA SER A 29 3.45 7.19 0.91
C SER A 29 3.56 6.61 -0.50
N MET A 30 4.57 7.04 -1.25
CA MET A 30 5.03 6.43 -2.51
C MET A 30 5.80 5.11 -2.25
N GLY A 31 6.10 4.77 -1.00
CA GLY A 31 6.98 3.65 -0.62
C GLY A 31 8.48 3.99 -0.67
N LEU A 32 8.82 5.25 -0.97
CA LEU A 32 10.18 5.77 -0.98
C LEU A 32 10.25 7.10 -0.23
N VAL A 33 11.05 7.15 0.83
CA VAL A 33 11.17 8.34 1.70
C VAL A 33 11.61 9.60 0.95
N ASP A 34 12.50 9.47 -0.02
CA ASP A 34 13.01 10.62 -0.78
C ASP A 34 11.96 11.16 -1.76
N MET A 35 11.14 10.28 -2.34
CA MET A 35 10.00 10.68 -3.17
C MET A 35 8.93 11.36 -2.34
N ASP A 36 8.61 10.83 -1.16
CA ASP A 36 7.64 11.48 -0.27
C ASP A 36 8.10 12.88 0.11
N ARG A 37 9.38 13.06 0.44
CA ARG A 37 9.96 14.39 0.72
C ARG A 37 9.83 15.32 -0.48
N LEU A 38 10.14 14.83 -1.68
CA LEU A 38 10.03 15.61 -2.92
C LEU A 38 8.58 16.05 -3.19
N LEU A 39 7.59 15.22 -2.84
CA LEU A 39 6.16 15.49 -3.00
C LEU A 39 5.55 16.28 -1.84
N GLY A 40 6.35 16.72 -0.86
CA GLY A 40 5.85 17.51 0.28
C GLY A 40 5.29 16.67 1.44
N GLY A 41 5.77 15.43 1.58
CA GLY A 41 5.42 14.50 2.67
C GLY A 41 4.62 13.27 2.23
N GLY A 42 4.31 13.15 0.94
CA GLY A 42 3.57 12.04 0.36
C GLY A 42 2.58 12.48 -0.72
N ILE A 43 1.61 11.63 -0.98
CA ILE A 43 0.62 11.76 -2.05
C ILE A 43 -0.75 12.01 -1.42
N PRO A 44 -1.48 13.08 -1.78
CA PRO A 44 -2.83 13.31 -1.27
C PRO A 44 -3.80 12.20 -1.69
N LEU A 45 -4.63 11.72 -0.76
CA LEU A 45 -5.72 10.80 -1.08
C LEU A 45 -6.67 11.42 -2.12
N GLY A 46 -7.12 10.60 -3.06
CA GLY A 46 -7.98 11.05 -4.17
C GLY A 46 -7.26 11.80 -5.29
N SER A 47 -5.92 11.88 -5.25
CA SER A 47 -5.12 12.46 -6.33
C SER A 47 -4.79 11.43 -7.42
N LEU A 48 -4.41 11.95 -8.59
CA LEU A 48 -3.88 11.18 -9.72
C LEU A 48 -2.43 11.61 -9.97
N ILE A 49 -1.55 10.63 -10.12
CA ILE A 49 -0.14 10.87 -10.41
C ILE A 49 0.20 10.31 -11.79
N LEU A 50 0.90 11.12 -12.57
CA LEU A 50 1.47 10.72 -13.86
C LEU A 50 2.99 10.63 -13.73
N LEU A 51 3.54 9.43 -13.93
CA LEU A 51 4.99 9.23 -14.06
C LEU A 51 5.36 9.24 -15.54
N LEU A 52 6.15 10.23 -15.94
CA LEU A 52 6.73 10.31 -17.28
C LEU A 52 8.19 9.94 -17.21
N GLU A 53 8.62 9.10 -18.13
CA GLU A 53 9.99 8.65 -18.23
C GLU A 53 10.49 8.80 -19.67
N ASP A 54 11.80 9.02 -19.82
CA ASP A 54 12.43 9.01 -21.14
C ASP A 54 12.46 7.59 -21.71
N LYS A 55 12.43 7.49 -23.05
CA LYS A 55 12.44 6.23 -23.80
C LYS A 55 13.65 5.32 -23.51
N HIS A 56 14.73 5.87 -22.97
CA HIS A 56 15.95 5.12 -22.66
C HIS A 56 16.05 4.68 -21.20
N SER A 57 15.07 5.03 -20.36
CA SER A 57 15.05 4.62 -18.96
C SER A 57 13.77 3.83 -18.64
N GLY A 58 13.87 2.86 -17.73
CA GLY A 58 12.78 1.97 -17.31
C GLY A 58 12.52 1.99 -15.79
N GLN A 59 12.88 3.10 -15.14
CA GLN A 59 12.81 3.32 -13.70
C GLN A 59 11.38 3.58 -13.18
N HIS A 60 10.44 4.02 -14.03
CA HIS A 60 9.05 4.23 -13.64
C HIS A 60 8.42 2.94 -13.08
N LEU A 61 8.83 1.79 -13.60
CA LEU A 61 8.40 0.49 -13.10
C LEU A 61 8.88 0.25 -11.66
N HIS A 62 10.10 0.66 -11.30
CA HIS A 62 10.56 0.55 -9.91
C HIS A 62 9.73 1.42 -8.97
N LEU A 63 9.43 2.66 -9.37
CA LEU A 63 8.57 3.56 -8.58
C LEU A 63 7.17 2.98 -8.37
N MET A 64 6.57 2.44 -9.44
CA MET A 64 5.27 1.75 -9.35
C MET A 64 5.32 0.52 -8.43
N ARG A 65 6.41 -0.25 -8.44
CA ARG A 65 6.60 -1.38 -7.52
C ARG A 65 6.66 -0.95 -6.06
N TYR A 66 7.37 0.14 -5.76
CA TYR A 66 7.43 0.67 -4.40
C TYR A 66 6.06 1.15 -3.92
N PHE A 67 5.30 1.83 -4.79
CA PHE A 67 3.95 2.27 -4.46
C PHE A 67 3.01 1.09 -4.17
N LEU A 68 3.07 0.03 -4.98
CA LEU A 68 2.30 -1.18 -4.74
C LEU A 68 2.75 -1.89 -3.45
N ALA A 69 4.06 -1.99 -3.21
CA ALA A 69 4.60 -2.61 -2.02
C ALA A 69 4.19 -1.87 -0.73
N GLU A 70 4.19 -0.53 -0.75
CA GLU A 70 3.69 0.28 0.37
C GLU A 70 2.20 0.00 0.62
N GLY A 71 1.39 -0.05 -0.43
CA GLY A 71 -0.03 -0.40 -0.32
C GLY A 71 -0.25 -1.77 0.30
N VAL A 72 0.51 -2.79 -0.14
CA VAL A 72 0.42 -4.15 0.39
C VAL A 72 0.89 -4.21 1.86
N ALA A 73 2.00 -3.56 2.18
CA ALA A 73 2.57 -3.53 3.53
C ALA A 73 1.65 -2.84 4.54
N THR A 74 0.88 -1.84 4.08
CA THR A 74 -0.09 -1.10 4.89
C THR A 74 -1.47 -1.77 4.94
N GLY A 75 -1.69 -2.85 4.19
CA GLY A 75 -2.95 -3.58 4.13
C GLY A 75 -4.01 -2.93 3.23
N HIS A 76 -3.60 -2.01 2.36
CA HIS A 76 -4.46 -1.45 1.33
C HIS A 76 -4.72 -2.44 0.20
N LYS A 77 -5.93 -2.37 -0.38
CA LYS A 77 -6.25 -3.09 -1.60
C LYS A 77 -5.57 -2.40 -2.78
N THR A 78 -4.61 -3.08 -3.40
CA THR A 78 -3.87 -2.56 -4.54
C THR A 78 -4.26 -3.28 -5.83
N MET A 79 -4.29 -2.56 -6.95
CA MET A 79 -4.52 -3.13 -8.28
C MET A 79 -3.44 -2.63 -9.24
N TRP A 80 -2.92 -3.54 -10.05
CA TRP A 80 -2.00 -3.23 -11.13
C TRP A 80 -2.66 -3.56 -12.46
N LEU A 81 -2.71 -2.58 -13.36
CA LEU A 81 -3.22 -2.73 -14.72
C LEU A 81 -2.14 -2.30 -15.69
N ALA A 82 -1.78 -3.17 -16.62
CA ALA A 82 -0.82 -2.88 -17.68
C ALA A 82 -1.44 -3.13 -19.05
N ALA A 83 -1.15 -2.25 -20.02
CA ALA A 83 -1.62 -2.40 -21.40
C ALA A 83 -0.96 -3.57 -22.13
N SER A 84 0.21 -4.01 -21.66
CA SER A 84 0.95 -5.17 -22.18
C SER A 84 1.53 -5.96 -21.02
N GLN A 85 1.58 -7.28 -21.18
CA GLN A 85 2.12 -8.17 -20.15
C GLN A 85 3.64 -7.97 -20.03
N PRO A 86 4.18 -7.80 -18.81
CA PRO A 86 5.62 -7.72 -18.62
C PRO A 86 6.29 -9.02 -19.12
N PRO A 87 7.50 -8.95 -19.71
CA PRO A 87 8.17 -10.09 -20.34
C PRO A 87 8.48 -11.23 -19.35
N SER A 88 8.55 -10.92 -18.07
CA SER A 88 8.82 -11.85 -16.97
C SER A 88 7.56 -12.29 -16.19
N GLY A 89 6.36 -12.00 -16.71
CA GLY A 89 5.11 -12.31 -16.04
C GLY A 89 4.73 -11.33 -14.91
N PRO A 90 3.46 -11.35 -14.47
CA PRO A 90 2.96 -10.44 -13.43
C PRO A 90 3.64 -10.65 -12.07
N GLU A 91 4.05 -11.88 -11.75
CA GLU A 91 4.74 -12.20 -10.49
C GLU A 91 6.11 -11.52 -10.35
N ALA A 92 6.81 -11.26 -11.45
CA ALA A 92 8.10 -10.57 -11.40
C ALA A 92 7.96 -9.10 -10.96
N PHE A 93 6.78 -8.51 -11.17
CA PHE A 93 6.51 -7.12 -10.86
C PHE A 93 5.95 -6.95 -9.45
N LEU A 94 5.04 -7.84 -9.03
CA LEU A 94 4.35 -7.73 -7.75
C LEU A 94 5.29 -8.05 -6.57
N PRO A 95 5.09 -7.39 -5.41
CA PRO A 95 5.77 -7.80 -4.18
C PRO A 95 5.36 -9.23 -3.81
N ALA A 96 6.27 -10.03 -3.24
CA ALA A 96 6.01 -11.44 -2.92
C ALA A 96 4.76 -11.67 -2.06
N GLN A 97 4.40 -10.68 -1.24
CA GLN A 97 3.21 -10.69 -0.38
C GLN A 97 1.89 -10.48 -1.13
N ALA A 98 1.93 -9.99 -2.36
CA ALA A 98 0.78 -9.82 -3.24
C ALA A 98 0.61 -10.98 -4.23
N ALA A 99 1.51 -11.97 -4.21
CA ALA A 99 1.28 -13.22 -4.94
C ALA A 99 -0.02 -13.84 -4.43
N PRO A 100 -0.85 -14.43 -5.33
CA PRO A 100 -2.10 -15.05 -4.92
C PRO A 100 -1.77 -16.15 -3.90
N SER A 101 -2.12 -15.89 -2.64
CA SER A 101 -2.13 -16.93 -1.63
C SER A 101 -3.22 -17.90 -2.02
N ASP A 102 -2.85 -19.08 -2.51
CA ASP A 102 -3.76 -20.21 -2.62
C ASP A 102 -4.45 -20.35 -1.27
N ALA A 103 -5.73 -20.05 -1.23
CA ALA A 103 -6.58 -20.24 -0.07
C ALA A 103 -6.73 -21.75 0.19
N SER A 104 -5.68 -22.37 0.73
CA SER A 104 -5.73 -23.71 1.31
C SER A 104 -6.25 -23.55 2.73
N SER A 105 -7.58 -23.61 2.85
CA SER A 105 -8.26 -23.87 4.11
C SER A 105 -7.78 -25.21 4.66
N SER A 106 -7.27 -25.17 5.89
CA SER A 106 -6.98 -26.33 6.72
C SER A 106 -8.23 -27.17 6.98
N SER A 107 -8.23 -28.44 6.58
CA SER A 107 -9.03 -29.48 7.23
C SER A 107 -8.10 -30.32 8.12
N THR A 108 -8.04 -29.92 9.38
CA THR A 108 -7.43 -30.67 10.48
C THR A 108 -8.28 -31.93 10.74
N SER A 109 -7.88 -33.10 10.24
CA SER A 109 -8.40 -34.38 10.73
C SER A 109 -7.52 -34.87 11.89
N SER A 110 -7.91 -34.48 13.11
CA SER A 110 -7.43 -35.14 14.31
C SER A 110 -8.14 -36.48 14.45
N SER A 111 -7.44 -37.59 14.18
CA SER A 111 -7.85 -38.92 14.63
C SER A 111 -6.90 -39.37 15.73
N GLY A 112 -7.30 -39.08 16.97
CA GLY A 112 -6.75 -39.67 18.18
C GLY A 112 -7.44 -41.01 18.47
N ASN A 113 -6.63 -42.07 18.41
CA ASN A 113 -6.58 -43.31 19.19
C ASN A 113 -7.82 -43.76 20.02
N GLY A 114 -8.19 -45.05 19.91
CA GLY A 114 -9.13 -45.72 20.81
C GLY A 114 -9.05 -47.25 20.70
N ALA A 115 -8.61 -47.88 21.79
CA ALA A 115 -8.38 -49.31 21.98
C ALA A 115 -9.60 -50.23 21.75
N GLY A 116 -9.32 -51.48 21.38
CA GLY A 116 -10.27 -52.60 21.32
C GLY A 116 -9.60 -53.85 20.76
#